data_AF-A0A269PGG6-F1
#
_entry.id   AF-A0A269PGG6-F1
#
_cell.length_a   1.000
_cell.length_b   1.000
_cell.length_c   1.000
_cell.angle_alpha   90.00
_cell.angle_beta   90.00
_cell.angle_gamma   90.00
#
_symmetry.space_group_name_H-M   'P 1'
#
loop_
_entity.id
_entity.type
_entity.pdbx_description
1 polymer ?
#
loop_
_entity_poly.entity_id
_entity_poly.type
_entity_poly.pdbx_seq_one_letter_code
_entity_poly.pdbx_strand_id
1 'polypeptide(L)'
;MDRPRGQGEDLVDEYPENVQGDPDFNVGGVDRPLPDALQLEQLVSYIEATYDPDSPQYLALLPDRITHAAMLMLGSAVDHTMPGVAYTGEVASRSCPLGELYGDDAATWVIALWDGPDSAMEHWFRPEAAAVAQLSGATVLVSDRPDDAVAFAREQGAETVAVWAFSTGSERLPRDVDALALTFPTKVADLGVPTFLQVGTKDELGAKISDAHEYHSTHYIQTPAEARRRVRDLAEFFRNLGSSRPR
;
A
#
# COMPACT_ATOMS: atom_id res chain seq x y z
N MET A 1 37.01 26.03 2.32
CA MET A 1 35.82 26.00 3.20
C MET A 1 35.32 24.57 3.18
N ASP A 2 35.95 23.70 3.97
CA ASP A 2 35.56 22.30 4.12
C ASP A 2 34.32 22.22 4.99
N ARG A 3 33.27 21.56 4.48
CA ARG A 3 32.22 21.02 5.34
C ARG A 3 32.64 19.61 5.74
N PRO A 4 32.50 19.22 7.01
CA PRO A 4 32.82 17.86 7.42
C PRO A 4 31.83 16.89 6.75
N ARG A 5 32.37 15.91 6.02
CA ARG A 5 31.60 14.79 5.47
C ARG A 5 30.99 14.01 6.63
N GLY A 6 29.67 13.93 6.67
CA GLY A 6 28.94 13.13 7.65
C GLY A 6 28.98 11.65 7.28
N GLN A 7 28.78 10.79 8.28
CA GLN A 7 28.78 9.31 8.24
C GLN A 7 27.80 8.64 7.24
N GLY A 8 27.15 9.40 6.36
CA GLY A 8 26.21 8.89 5.35
C GLY A 8 26.77 8.82 3.92
N GLU A 9 27.89 9.50 3.61
CA GLU A 9 28.48 9.47 2.25
C GLU A 9 29.38 8.25 2.00
N ASP A 10 29.93 7.62 3.04
CA ASP A 10 30.82 6.44 2.90
C ASP A 10 30.09 5.12 2.61
N LEU A 11 28.75 5.06 2.71
CA LEU A 11 27.99 3.83 2.45
C LEU A 11 27.67 3.61 0.96
N VAL A 12 27.88 4.63 0.12
CA VAL A 12 27.60 4.57 -1.32
C VAL A 12 28.79 4.04 -2.11
N ASP A 13 30.01 4.20 -1.58
CA ASP A 13 31.27 3.79 -2.24
C ASP A 13 31.68 2.33 -1.95
N GLU A 14 30.96 1.60 -1.06
CA GLU A 14 31.26 0.20 -0.71
C GLU A 14 30.35 -0.84 -1.39
N TYR A 15 29.38 -0.43 -2.20
CA TYR A 15 28.55 -1.36 -2.97
C TYR A 15 29.13 -1.58 -4.37
N PRO A 16 29.54 -2.81 -4.74
CA PRO A 16 30.00 -3.07 -6.09
C PRO A 16 28.87 -2.80 -7.09
N GLU A 17 29.21 -2.06 -8.15
CA GLU A 17 28.29 -1.81 -9.26
C GLU A 17 27.94 -3.15 -9.93
N ASN A 18 26.65 -3.48 -10.00
CA ASN A 18 26.21 -4.80 -10.43
C ASN A 18 26.13 -4.88 -11.96
N VAL A 19 27.28 -5.11 -12.60
CA VAL A 19 27.40 -5.14 -14.06
C VAL A 19 27.26 -6.57 -14.59
N GLN A 20 26.29 -6.79 -15.48
CA GLN A 20 26.04 -8.10 -16.08
C GLN A 20 27.25 -8.55 -16.93
N GLY A 21 27.94 -9.62 -16.51
CA GLY A 21 29.14 -10.15 -17.15
C GLY A 21 30.43 -9.99 -16.34
N ASP A 22 30.37 -9.33 -15.19
CA ASP A 22 31.47 -9.26 -14.22
C ASP A 22 31.64 -10.60 -13.47
N PRO A 23 32.87 -11.09 -13.20
CA PRO A 23 33.09 -12.25 -12.33
C PRO A 23 32.52 -12.11 -10.92
N ASP A 24 32.39 -10.87 -10.43
CA ASP A 24 31.80 -10.49 -9.16
C ASP A 24 30.31 -10.08 -9.31
N PHE A 25 29.69 -10.40 -10.46
CA PHE A 25 28.24 -10.25 -10.66
C PHE A 25 27.49 -11.15 -9.69
N ASN A 26 26.63 -10.55 -8.87
CA ASN A 26 25.86 -11.25 -7.86
C ASN A 26 24.36 -10.96 -8.01
N VAL A 27 23.56 -12.02 -7.95
CA VAL A 27 22.10 -11.94 -7.95
C VAL A 27 21.64 -11.96 -6.49
N GLY A 28 21.07 -10.84 -6.02
CA GLY A 28 20.69 -10.65 -4.61
C GLY A 28 21.82 -10.12 -3.72
N GLY A 29 21.47 -9.77 -2.48
CA GLY A 29 22.41 -9.22 -1.49
C GLY A 29 23.41 -10.27 -1.00
N VAL A 30 24.68 -10.08 -1.30
CA VAL A 30 25.78 -10.90 -0.74
C VAL A 30 25.95 -10.51 0.73
N ASP A 31 25.81 -11.48 1.64
CA ASP A 31 26.06 -11.38 3.09
C ASP A 31 25.25 -10.37 3.93
N ARG A 32 24.31 -9.61 3.36
CA ARG A 32 23.27 -8.82 4.06
C ARG A 32 22.17 -8.34 3.09
N PRO A 33 20.94 -8.10 3.58
CA PRO A 33 19.92 -7.43 2.78
C PRO A 33 20.37 -6.01 2.43
N LEU A 34 20.11 -5.59 1.19
CA LEU A 34 20.27 -4.20 0.74
C LEU A 34 19.45 -3.25 1.65
N PRO A 35 19.89 -2.01 1.88
CA PRO A 35 19.02 -0.96 2.43
C PRO A 35 17.73 -0.81 1.62
N ASP A 36 16.61 -0.48 2.28
CA ASP A 36 15.28 -0.45 1.66
C ASP A 36 15.20 0.48 0.43
N ALA A 37 15.89 1.62 0.47
CA ALA A 37 15.98 2.55 -0.66
C ALA A 37 16.68 1.93 -1.89
N LEU A 38 17.73 1.12 -1.67
CA LEU A 38 18.45 0.42 -2.75
C LEU A 38 17.67 -0.80 -3.24
N GLN A 39 16.93 -1.49 -2.36
CA GLN A 39 15.99 -2.54 -2.80
C GLN A 39 14.93 -1.97 -3.74
N LEU A 40 14.33 -0.83 -3.38
CA LEU A 40 13.37 -0.14 -4.24
C LEU A 40 14.00 0.22 -5.59
N GLU A 41 15.21 0.78 -5.59
CA GLU A 41 15.90 1.16 -6.82
C GLU A 41 16.14 -0.02 -7.75
N GLN A 42 16.58 -1.16 -7.22
CA GLN A 42 16.76 -2.38 -8.01
C GLN A 42 15.45 -2.90 -8.61
N LEU A 43 14.35 -2.87 -7.83
CA LEU A 43 13.03 -3.26 -8.33
C LEU A 43 12.55 -2.33 -9.46
N VAL A 44 12.63 -1.02 -9.24
CA VAL A 44 12.19 0.00 -10.21
C VAL A 44 13.00 -0.12 -11.50
N SER A 45 14.33 -0.19 -11.40
CA SER A 45 15.22 -0.34 -12.55
C SER A 45 14.86 -1.57 -13.41
N TYR A 46 14.64 -2.73 -12.77
CA TYR A 46 14.25 -3.94 -13.49
C TYR A 46 12.87 -3.82 -14.15
N ILE A 47 11.87 -3.31 -13.42
CA ILE A 47 10.49 -3.20 -13.92
C ILE A 47 10.42 -2.25 -15.11
N GLU A 48 11.04 -1.08 -15.01
CA GLU A 48 11.05 -0.06 -16.07
C GLU A 48 11.83 -0.51 -17.31
N ALA A 49 12.90 -1.28 -17.13
CA ALA A 49 13.66 -1.84 -18.26
C ALA A 49 12.92 -2.99 -18.97
N THR A 50 12.03 -3.71 -18.28
CA THR A 50 11.45 -4.97 -18.76
C THR A 50 10.03 -4.83 -19.27
N TYR A 51 9.21 -3.97 -18.65
CA TYR A 51 7.78 -3.91 -18.90
C TYR A 51 7.36 -2.55 -19.47
N ASP A 52 6.58 -2.59 -20.55
CA ASP A 52 6.00 -1.39 -21.16
C ASP A 52 4.90 -0.77 -20.26
N PRO A 53 5.10 0.45 -19.72
CA PRO A 53 4.12 1.12 -18.86
C PRO A 53 2.83 1.50 -19.60
N ASP A 54 2.87 1.67 -20.92
CA ASP A 54 1.71 2.01 -21.73
C ASP A 54 0.85 0.78 -22.09
N SER A 55 1.31 -0.42 -21.70
CA SER A 55 0.55 -1.65 -21.90
C SER A 55 -0.78 -1.59 -21.13
N PRO A 56 -1.93 -1.91 -21.76
CA PRO A 56 -3.24 -1.90 -21.11
C PRO A 56 -3.35 -2.80 -19.88
N GLN A 57 -2.47 -3.80 -19.76
CA GLN A 57 -2.44 -4.76 -18.64
C GLN A 57 -1.38 -4.41 -17.60
N TYR A 58 -0.66 -3.28 -17.74
CA TYR A 58 0.50 -2.97 -16.92
C TYR A 58 0.18 -3.00 -15.43
N LEU A 59 -0.83 -2.23 -15.00
CA LEU A 59 -1.26 -2.17 -13.61
C LEU A 59 -1.87 -3.49 -13.12
N ALA A 60 -2.61 -4.20 -13.97
CA ALA A 60 -3.24 -5.47 -13.63
C ALA A 60 -2.21 -6.56 -13.30
N LEU A 61 -1.10 -6.59 -14.02
CA LEU A 61 -0.02 -7.57 -13.81
C LEU A 61 1.07 -7.07 -12.87
N LEU A 62 1.00 -5.82 -12.42
CA LEU A 62 2.06 -5.20 -11.63
C LEU A 62 2.36 -5.94 -10.31
N PRO A 63 1.38 -6.44 -9.53
CA PRO A 63 1.67 -7.19 -8.31
C PRO A 63 2.52 -8.45 -8.56
N ASP A 64 2.20 -9.20 -9.62
CA ASP A 64 2.96 -10.39 -10.02
C ASP A 64 4.36 -10.03 -10.50
N ARG A 65 4.47 -8.94 -11.28
CA ARG A 65 5.75 -8.42 -11.77
C ARG A 65 6.65 -7.92 -10.63
N ILE A 66 6.08 -7.27 -9.63
CA ILE A 66 6.80 -6.85 -8.41
C ILE A 66 7.31 -8.07 -7.67
N THR A 67 6.47 -9.08 -7.47
CA THR A 67 6.89 -10.31 -6.78
C THR A 67 8.01 -11.03 -7.53
N HIS A 68 7.85 -11.18 -8.85
CA HIS A 68 8.86 -11.78 -9.71
C HIS A 68 10.17 -10.98 -9.71
N ALA A 69 10.11 -9.67 -9.88
CA ALA A 69 11.27 -8.78 -9.84
C ALA A 69 11.96 -8.83 -8.47
N ALA A 70 11.21 -8.87 -7.37
CA ALA A 70 11.77 -8.98 -6.04
C ALA A 70 12.52 -10.30 -5.85
N MET A 71 11.93 -11.42 -6.27
CA MET A 71 12.58 -12.73 -6.21
C MET A 71 13.88 -12.79 -7.03
N LEU A 72 13.90 -12.18 -8.22
CA LEU A 72 15.08 -12.13 -9.07
C LEU A 72 16.14 -11.17 -8.53
N MET A 73 15.76 -9.92 -8.25
CA MET A 73 16.71 -8.82 -7.98
C MET A 73 17.21 -8.81 -6.54
N LEU A 74 16.36 -9.15 -5.56
CA LEU A 74 16.74 -9.11 -4.15
C LEU A 74 17.20 -10.47 -3.62
N GLY A 75 16.97 -11.54 -4.40
CA GLY A 75 17.36 -12.90 -4.06
C GLY A 75 16.51 -13.53 -2.96
N SER A 76 16.85 -14.77 -2.59
CA SER A 76 16.06 -15.60 -1.64
C SER A 76 16.26 -15.26 -0.16
N ALA A 77 17.19 -14.35 0.15
CA ALA A 77 17.51 -13.96 1.52
C ALA A 77 16.45 -13.05 2.17
N VAL A 78 15.52 -12.50 1.39
CA VAL A 78 14.44 -11.63 1.87
C VAL A 78 13.07 -12.27 1.67
N ASP A 79 12.12 -11.92 2.54
CA ASP A 79 10.75 -12.43 2.49
C ASP A 79 9.88 -11.69 1.46
N HIS A 80 9.57 -12.40 0.38
CA HIS A 80 8.78 -11.91 -0.76
C HIS A 80 7.27 -12.09 -0.61
N THR A 81 6.80 -12.56 0.54
CA THR A 81 5.37 -12.84 0.74
C THR A 81 4.54 -11.56 0.62
N MET A 82 3.62 -11.49 -0.35
CA MET A 82 2.74 -10.33 -0.48
C MET A 82 1.76 -10.23 0.71
N PRO A 83 1.27 -9.03 1.07
CA PRO A 83 0.36 -8.86 2.22
C PRO A 83 -0.87 -9.77 2.16
N GLY A 84 -1.37 -9.96 0.94
CA GLY A 84 -2.48 -10.87 0.61
C GLY A 84 -2.28 -12.34 0.93
N VAL A 85 -1.05 -12.78 1.15
CA VAL A 85 -0.71 -14.15 1.53
C VAL A 85 -0.27 -14.18 2.99
N ALA A 86 0.48 -13.16 3.42
CA ALA A 86 0.99 -13.07 4.79
C ALA A 86 -0.12 -12.94 5.84
N TYR A 87 -1.26 -12.32 5.48
CA TYR A 87 -2.22 -11.83 6.46
C TYR A 87 -3.68 -12.23 6.22
N THR A 88 -4.01 -13.08 5.24
CA THR A 88 -5.42 -13.37 4.87
C THR A 88 -5.90 -14.76 5.29
N GLY A 89 -5.13 -15.50 6.10
CA GLY A 89 -5.37 -16.92 6.35
C GLY A 89 -6.72 -17.29 6.98
N GLU A 90 -7.43 -16.35 7.59
CA GLU A 90 -8.68 -16.61 8.34
C GLU A 90 -9.83 -15.65 7.98
N VAL A 91 -9.63 -14.73 7.04
CA VAL A 91 -10.61 -13.66 6.79
C VAL A 91 -11.73 -14.16 5.89
N ALA A 92 -12.97 -14.04 6.35
CA ALA A 92 -14.15 -14.32 5.55
C ALA A 92 -14.36 -13.23 4.48
N SER A 93 -14.85 -13.62 3.31
CA SER A 93 -15.35 -12.68 2.30
C SER A 93 -16.83 -12.94 1.96
N ARG A 94 -17.57 -11.88 1.68
CA ARG A 94 -18.96 -11.94 1.22
C ARG A 94 -19.24 -10.80 0.24
N SER A 95 -20.07 -11.03 -0.76
CA SER A 95 -20.49 -9.98 -1.70
C SER A 95 -21.76 -9.28 -1.22
N CYS A 96 -21.86 -7.98 -1.48
CA CYS A 96 -23.10 -7.20 -1.36
C CYS A 96 -23.30 -6.36 -2.63
N PRO A 97 -24.47 -5.71 -2.82
CA PRO A 97 -24.71 -4.88 -4.00
C PRO A 97 -23.72 -3.72 -4.19
N LEU A 98 -22.97 -3.34 -3.14
CA LEU A 98 -22.00 -2.24 -3.14
C LEU A 98 -20.55 -2.68 -3.33
N GLY A 99 -20.29 -3.99 -3.42
CA GLY A 99 -18.95 -4.54 -3.65
C GLY A 99 -18.65 -5.75 -2.77
N GLU A 100 -17.36 -5.96 -2.48
CA GLU A 100 -16.90 -7.10 -1.66
C GLU A 100 -16.60 -6.66 -0.23
N LEU A 101 -17.11 -7.44 0.73
CA LEU A 101 -16.90 -7.28 2.16
C LEU A 101 -15.91 -8.33 2.66
N TYR A 102 -14.95 -7.90 3.48
CA TYR A 102 -14.02 -8.75 4.20
C TYR A 102 -14.18 -8.60 5.72
N GLY A 103 -14.02 -9.70 6.44
CA GLY A 103 -14.16 -9.77 7.90
C GLY A 103 -15.60 -9.92 8.39
N ASP A 104 -15.77 -10.17 9.68
CA ASP A 104 -17.07 -10.27 10.33
C ASP A 104 -17.72 -8.89 10.53
N ASP A 105 -18.98 -8.86 10.98
CA ASP A 105 -19.66 -7.61 11.33
C ASP A 105 -19.01 -7.00 12.59
N ALA A 106 -18.37 -5.84 12.42
CA ALA A 106 -17.67 -5.12 13.46
C ALA A 106 -18.29 -3.72 13.70
N ALA A 107 -18.01 -3.14 14.86
CA ALA A 107 -18.42 -1.76 15.16
C ALA A 107 -17.68 -0.73 14.30
N THR A 108 -16.45 -1.06 13.86
CA THR A 108 -15.65 -0.23 12.95
C THR A 108 -15.71 -0.80 11.54
N TRP A 109 -16.12 0.04 10.59
CA TRP A 109 -16.15 -0.24 9.16
C TRP A 109 -15.12 0.62 8.42
N VAL A 110 -14.47 0.03 7.43
CA VAL A 110 -13.54 0.72 6.52
C VAL A 110 -14.07 0.59 5.10
N ILE A 111 -14.34 1.72 4.45
CA ILE A 111 -14.71 1.77 3.05
C ILE A 111 -13.44 1.98 2.22
N ALA A 112 -12.95 0.91 1.60
CA ALA A 112 -11.79 0.94 0.71
C ALA A 112 -12.23 1.34 -0.70
N LEU A 113 -11.82 2.54 -1.13
CA LEU A 113 -12.25 3.08 -2.42
C LEU A 113 -11.56 2.36 -3.57
N TRP A 114 -12.38 1.97 -4.54
CA TRP A 114 -11.94 1.56 -5.86
C TRP A 114 -11.69 2.81 -6.72
N ASP A 115 -10.48 2.99 -7.23
CA ASP A 115 -10.03 4.11 -8.06
C ASP A 115 -9.57 3.69 -9.46
N GLY A 116 -9.68 2.40 -9.79
CA GLY A 116 -9.43 1.87 -11.14
C GLY A 116 -10.65 1.97 -12.07
N PRO A 117 -10.51 1.55 -13.34
CA PRO A 117 -11.62 1.57 -14.30
C PRO A 117 -12.71 0.54 -13.95
N ASP A 118 -13.98 0.86 -14.19
CA ASP A 118 -15.13 -0.02 -13.90
C ASP A 118 -14.96 -1.42 -14.50
N SER A 119 -14.36 -1.52 -15.68
CA SER A 119 -14.11 -2.78 -16.40
C SER A 119 -13.15 -3.74 -15.68
N ALA A 120 -12.41 -3.26 -14.68
CA ALA A 120 -11.49 -4.09 -13.90
C ALA A 120 -12.04 -4.49 -12.54
N MET A 121 -13.14 -3.89 -12.07
CA MET A 121 -13.65 -4.10 -10.71
C MET A 121 -14.07 -5.57 -10.47
N GLU A 122 -14.72 -6.22 -11.45
CA GLU A 122 -15.18 -7.61 -11.33
C GLU A 122 -14.05 -8.66 -11.31
N HIS A 123 -12.83 -8.27 -11.71
CA HIS A 123 -11.66 -9.15 -11.76
C HIS A 123 -10.58 -8.75 -10.74
N TRP A 124 -10.84 -7.71 -9.95
CA TRP A 124 -9.86 -7.16 -9.04
C TRP A 124 -10.04 -7.73 -7.63
N PHE A 125 -9.31 -8.80 -7.34
CA PHE A 125 -9.11 -9.25 -5.97
C PHE A 125 -8.30 -8.18 -5.21
N ARG A 126 -8.77 -7.69 -4.05
CA ARG A 126 -8.05 -6.77 -3.15
C ARG A 126 -7.44 -7.54 -1.97
N PRO A 127 -6.34 -8.29 -2.15
CA PRO A 127 -5.69 -9.01 -1.05
C PRO A 127 -5.33 -8.11 0.14
N GLU A 128 -5.01 -6.83 -0.12
CA GLU A 128 -4.68 -5.87 0.92
C GLU A 128 -5.89 -5.45 1.76
N ALA A 129 -7.09 -5.37 1.16
CA ALA A 129 -8.32 -5.08 1.91
C ALA A 129 -8.66 -6.24 2.85
N ALA A 130 -8.52 -7.48 2.37
CA ALA A 130 -8.65 -8.68 3.18
C ALA A 130 -7.61 -8.73 4.32
N ALA A 131 -6.35 -8.37 4.04
CA ALA A 131 -5.30 -8.29 5.04
C ALA A 131 -5.56 -7.20 6.11
N VAL A 132 -6.04 -6.03 5.68
CA VAL A 132 -6.44 -4.95 6.61
C VAL A 132 -7.60 -5.40 7.49
N ALA A 133 -8.62 -6.08 6.92
CA ALA A 133 -9.74 -6.62 7.70
C ALA A 133 -9.25 -7.59 8.78
N GLN A 134 -8.42 -8.58 8.40
CA GLN A 134 -7.85 -9.55 9.35
C GLN A 134 -7.07 -8.86 10.47
N LEU A 135 -6.16 -7.95 10.11
CA LEU A 135 -5.24 -7.36 11.08
C LEU A 135 -5.93 -6.31 11.96
N SER A 136 -6.87 -5.54 11.43
CA SER A 136 -7.55 -4.48 12.19
C SER A 136 -8.72 -5.02 13.03
N GLY A 137 -9.33 -6.12 12.60
CA GLY A 137 -10.61 -6.60 13.14
C GLY A 137 -11.82 -5.77 12.68
N ALA A 138 -11.63 -4.84 11.73
CA ALA A 138 -12.72 -4.06 11.14
C ALA A 138 -13.41 -4.82 10.00
N THR A 139 -14.66 -4.48 9.73
CA THR A 139 -15.32 -4.87 8.48
C THR A 139 -14.81 -3.97 7.36
N VAL A 140 -14.28 -4.55 6.27
CA VAL A 140 -13.77 -3.76 5.13
C VAL A 140 -14.67 -3.96 3.92
N LEU A 141 -15.26 -2.89 3.40
CA LEU A 141 -16.03 -2.87 2.16
C LEU A 141 -15.21 -2.23 1.04
N VAL A 142 -14.90 -2.97 -0.01
CA VAL A 142 -14.33 -2.41 -1.24
C VAL A 142 -15.48 -1.90 -2.11
N SER A 143 -15.51 -0.61 -2.42
CA SER A 143 -16.61 0.03 -3.16
C SER A 143 -16.14 1.19 -4.05
N ASP A 144 -16.81 1.37 -5.17
CA ASP A 144 -16.68 2.51 -6.09
C ASP A 144 -17.69 3.64 -5.78
N ARG A 145 -18.67 3.37 -4.91
CA ARG A 145 -19.75 4.27 -4.50
C ARG A 145 -19.60 4.69 -3.02
N PRO A 146 -18.73 5.67 -2.72
CA PRO A 146 -18.35 6.02 -1.35
C PRO A 146 -19.52 6.43 -0.47
N ASP A 147 -20.40 7.34 -0.94
CA ASP A 147 -21.52 7.83 -0.13
C ASP A 147 -22.54 6.72 0.19
N ASP A 148 -22.90 5.90 -0.81
CA ASP A 148 -23.80 4.75 -0.62
C ASP A 148 -23.19 3.72 0.35
N ALA A 149 -21.87 3.48 0.24
CA ALA A 149 -21.15 2.53 1.09
C ALA A 149 -21.08 3.00 2.56
N VAL A 150 -20.87 4.29 2.80
CA VAL A 150 -20.93 4.89 4.14
C VAL A 150 -22.33 4.74 4.73
N ALA A 151 -23.37 5.10 3.96
CA ALA A 151 -24.76 4.95 4.41
C ALA A 151 -25.10 3.49 4.74
N PHE A 152 -24.71 2.57 3.87
CA PHE A 152 -24.90 1.13 4.09
C PHE A 152 -24.20 0.64 5.36
N ALA A 153 -22.95 1.03 5.59
CA ALA A 153 -22.24 0.65 6.82
C ALA A 153 -22.99 1.12 8.08
N ARG A 154 -23.50 2.36 8.08
CA ARG A 154 -24.31 2.88 9.19
C ARG A 154 -25.62 2.10 9.37
N GLU A 155 -26.30 1.74 8.29
CA GLU A 155 -27.50 0.91 8.33
C GLU A 155 -27.24 -0.50 8.89
N GLN A 156 -26.04 -1.05 8.65
CA GLN A 156 -25.58 -2.32 9.24
C GLN A 156 -25.14 -2.17 10.72
N GLY A 157 -25.21 -0.97 11.29
CA GLY A 157 -24.89 -0.72 12.70
C GLY A 157 -23.45 -0.29 12.97
N ALA A 158 -22.70 0.16 11.96
CA ALA A 158 -21.36 0.69 12.16
C ALA A 158 -21.35 1.93 13.08
N GLU A 159 -20.70 1.81 14.23
CA GLU A 159 -20.48 2.93 15.16
C GLU A 159 -19.39 3.88 14.67
N THR A 160 -18.42 3.34 13.91
CA THR A 160 -17.32 4.08 13.29
C THR A 160 -17.20 3.69 11.82
N VAL A 161 -17.16 4.68 10.93
CA VAL A 161 -16.94 4.49 9.50
C VAL A 161 -15.74 5.32 9.06
N ALA A 162 -14.67 4.63 8.66
CA ALA A 162 -13.49 5.24 8.06
C ALA A 162 -13.48 5.01 6.55
N VAL A 163 -12.83 5.90 5.81
CA VAL A 163 -12.58 5.73 4.36
C VAL A 163 -11.11 5.56 4.10
N TRP A 164 -10.76 4.54 3.31
CA TRP A 164 -9.42 4.31 2.81
C TRP A 164 -9.38 4.59 1.31
N ALA A 165 -8.62 5.60 0.90
CA ALA A 165 -8.45 5.96 -0.50
C ALA A 165 -7.01 5.79 -0.96
N PHE A 166 -6.83 5.26 -2.17
CA PHE A 166 -5.54 5.20 -2.87
C PHE A 166 -5.55 6.23 -4.02
N SER A 167 -4.41 6.86 -4.29
CA SER A 167 -4.21 7.71 -5.48
C SER A 167 -5.35 8.71 -5.71
N THR A 168 -5.97 8.69 -6.90
CA THR A 168 -7.09 9.57 -7.29
C THR A 168 -8.39 9.31 -6.53
N GLY A 169 -8.49 8.19 -5.80
CA GLY A 169 -9.59 7.94 -4.88
C GLY A 169 -9.73 9.03 -3.82
N SER A 170 -8.64 9.72 -3.47
CA SER A 170 -8.67 10.82 -2.49
C SER A 170 -9.42 12.07 -2.97
N GLU A 171 -9.83 12.13 -4.24
CA GLU A 171 -10.65 13.20 -4.80
C GLU A 171 -12.15 12.96 -4.64
N ARG A 172 -12.56 11.74 -4.27
CA ARG A 172 -13.96 11.30 -4.16
C ARG A 172 -14.35 10.95 -2.72
N LEU A 173 -13.79 11.67 -1.75
CA LEU A 173 -14.03 11.41 -0.33
C LEU A 173 -15.46 11.83 0.06
N PRO A 174 -16.24 10.94 0.70
CA PRO A 174 -17.54 11.29 1.26
C PRO A 174 -17.35 12.15 2.52
N ARG A 175 -18.35 12.96 2.87
CA ARG A 175 -18.23 13.94 3.95
C ARG A 175 -18.57 13.39 5.35
N ASP A 176 -19.48 12.43 5.44
CA ASP A 176 -20.01 11.92 6.71
C ASP A 176 -19.22 10.70 7.23
N VAL A 177 -17.93 10.92 7.50
CA VAL A 177 -16.99 9.87 7.93
C VAL A 177 -16.33 10.23 9.25
N ASP A 178 -15.90 9.23 10.01
CA ASP A 178 -15.24 9.44 11.30
C ASP A 178 -13.71 9.55 11.17
N ALA A 179 -13.13 9.01 10.09
CA ALA A 179 -11.69 9.00 9.85
C ALA A 179 -11.35 8.77 8.37
N LEU A 180 -10.15 9.17 7.99
CA LEU A 180 -9.58 8.95 6.66
C LEU A 180 -8.24 8.23 6.75
N ALA A 181 -7.97 7.34 5.81
CA ALA A 181 -6.63 6.89 5.48
C ALA A 181 -6.38 7.15 4.00
N LEU A 182 -5.37 7.93 3.66
CA LEU A 182 -5.02 8.26 2.28
C LEU A 182 -3.66 7.67 1.95
N THR A 183 -3.65 6.70 1.05
CA THR A 183 -2.43 6.08 0.54
C THR A 183 -2.05 6.69 -0.81
N PHE A 184 -0.87 7.31 -0.85
CA PHE A 184 -0.31 7.95 -2.04
C PHE A 184 -1.33 8.88 -2.74
N PRO A 185 -2.04 9.77 -2.01
CA PRO A 185 -3.13 10.55 -2.59
C PRO A 185 -2.62 11.54 -3.65
N THR A 186 -3.34 11.73 -4.74
CA THR A 186 -3.06 12.82 -5.71
C THR A 186 -3.51 14.17 -5.19
N LYS A 187 -4.47 14.19 -4.26
CA LYS A 187 -5.01 15.38 -3.63
C LYS A 187 -5.38 15.12 -2.18
N VAL A 188 -5.13 16.09 -1.30
CA VAL A 188 -5.56 16.00 0.11
C VAL A 188 -6.71 16.98 0.35
N ALA A 189 -7.76 16.49 1.00
CA ALA A 189 -8.84 17.32 1.53
C ALA A 189 -8.85 17.19 3.06
N ASP A 190 -8.93 18.32 3.75
CA ASP A 190 -9.14 18.34 5.20
C ASP A 190 -10.66 18.29 5.47
N LEU A 191 -11.11 17.17 6.03
CA LEU A 191 -12.50 16.98 6.46
C LEU A 191 -12.69 17.24 7.96
N GLY A 192 -11.66 17.68 8.69
CA GLY A 192 -11.72 17.90 10.14
C GLY A 192 -11.79 16.62 10.97
N VAL A 193 -11.41 15.48 10.38
CA VAL A 193 -11.43 14.15 11.02
C VAL A 193 -10.02 13.57 11.09
N PRO A 194 -9.73 12.65 12.05
CA PRO A 194 -8.48 11.92 12.10
C PRO A 194 -8.10 11.37 10.72
N THR A 195 -6.94 11.79 10.22
CA THR A 195 -6.47 11.45 8.87
C THR A 195 -5.08 10.84 8.94
N PHE A 196 -4.94 9.62 8.44
CA PHE A 196 -3.68 8.90 8.30
C PHE A 196 -3.16 9.01 6.87
N LEU A 197 -1.96 9.56 6.69
CA LEU A 197 -1.39 9.85 5.37
C LEU A 197 -0.17 8.96 5.13
N GLN A 198 -0.17 8.25 4.00
CA GLN A 198 0.96 7.44 3.55
C GLN A 198 1.47 8.01 2.23
N VAL A 199 2.78 8.25 2.12
CA VAL A 199 3.45 8.80 0.92
C VAL A 199 4.66 7.97 0.53
N GLY A 200 4.95 7.88 -0.77
CA GLY A 200 6.14 7.20 -1.28
C GLY A 200 7.35 8.13 -1.36
N THR A 201 8.53 7.66 -0.95
CA THR A 201 9.78 8.45 -1.02
C THR A 201 10.18 8.83 -2.44
N LYS A 202 9.76 8.06 -3.44
CA LYS A 202 10.00 8.30 -4.88
C LYS A 202 8.67 8.43 -5.64
N ASP A 203 7.60 8.91 -4.99
CA ASP A 203 6.30 9.11 -5.63
C ASP A 203 6.25 10.45 -6.38
N GLU A 204 6.21 10.39 -7.72
CA GLU A 204 6.13 11.57 -8.59
C GLU A 204 4.69 11.99 -8.94
N LEU A 205 3.70 11.12 -8.70
CA LEU A 205 2.30 11.36 -9.04
C LEU A 205 1.48 11.89 -7.86
N GLY A 206 1.83 11.46 -6.64
CA GLY A 206 1.16 11.86 -5.41
C GLY A 206 1.40 13.31 -5.00
N ALA A 207 0.48 13.85 -4.21
CA ALA A 207 0.62 15.15 -3.58
C ALA A 207 1.84 15.16 -2.64
N LYS A 208 2.59 16.28 -2.66
CA LYS A 208 3.71 16.50 -1.74
C LYS A 208 3.17 16.99 -0.41
N ILE A 209 3.26 16.14 0.61
CA ILE A 209 2.64 16.35 1.93
C ILE A 209 3.75 16.30 2.97
N SER A 210 3.87 17.35 3.79
CA SER A 210 4.69 17.30 5.00
C SER A 210 3.96 16.54 6.11
N ASP A 211 4.70 15.90 7.01
CA ASP A 211 4.15 15.18 8.18
C ASP A 211 3.29 13.95 7.86
N ALA A 212 3.55 13.28 6.73
CA ALA A 212 2.98 11.98 6.37
C ALA A 212 3.91 10.81 6.73
N HIS A 213 3.36 9.60 6.82
CA HIS A 213 4.17 8.39 6.96
C HIS A 213 4.84 8.05 5.63
N GLU A 214 6.17 8.02 5.62
CA GLU A 214 6.96 7.72 4.42
C GLU A 214 7.25 6.22 4.26
N TYR A 215 7.15 5.76 3.01
CA TYR A 215 7.40 4.38 2.58
C TYR A 215 8.38 4.38 1.41
N HIS A 216 9.29 3.40 1.39
CA HIS A 216 10.20 3.21 0.27
C HIS A 216 9.44 2.64 -0.92
N SER A 217 8.84 3.56 -1.68
CA SER A 217 7.91 3.28 -2.78
C SER A 217 7.98 4.40 -3.83
N THR A 218 7.69 4.03 -5.08
CA THR A 218 7.14 4.96 -6.07
C THR A 218 5.63 5.13 -5.84
N HIS A 219 4.89 5.63 -6.82
CA HIS A 219 3.42 5.64 -6.71
C HIS A 219 2.80 4.23 -6.73
N TYR A 220 3.42 3.27 -7.41
CA TYR A 220 2.86 1.91 -7.59
C TYR A 220 3.83 0.78 -7.20
N ILE A 221 5.13 1.05 -7.20
CA ILE A 221 6.17 0.03 -7.01
C ILE A 221 6.74 0.17 -5.60
N GLN A 222 6.70 -0.91 -4.83
CA GLN A 222 7.32 -1.05 -3.52
C GLN A 222 7.76 -2.50 -3.33
N THR A 223 8.68 -2.75 -2.41
CA THR A 223 9.06 -4.13 -2.07
C THR A 223 7.91 -4.84 -1.37
N PRO A 224 7.84 -6.19 -1.39
CA PRO A 224 6.87 -6.94 -0.61
C PRO A 224 6.92 -6.59 0.90
N ALA A 225 8.13 -6.34 1.44
CA ALA A 225 8.30 -5.96 2.84
C ALA A 225 7.67 -4.59 3.15
N GLU A 226 7.87 -3.59 2.29
CA GLU A 226 7.26 -2.26 2.42
C GLU A 226 5.74 -2.31 2.22
N ALA A 227 5.25 -3.11 1.25
CA ALA A 227 3.81 -3.35 1.10
C ALA A 227 3.22 -3.95 2.39
N ARG A 228 3.92 -4.91 3.01
CA ARG A 228 3.50 -5.51 4.28
C ARG A 228 3.51 -4.47 5.42
N ARG A 229 4.53 -3.61 5.49
CA ARG A 229 4.59 -2.51 6.47
C ARG A 229 3.41 -1.55 6.31
N ARG A 230 3.16 -1.07 5.09
CA ARG A 230 2.04 -0.18 4.76
C ARG A 230 0.69 -0.73 5.21
N VAL A 231 0.46 -2.03 4.96
CA VAL A 231 -0.78 -2.71 5.37
C VAL A 231 -0.89 -2.86 6.89
N ARG A 232 0.21 -3.16 7.59
CA ARG A 232 0.21 -3.21 9.07
C ARG A 232 -0.10 -1.84 9.68
N ASP A 233 0.52 -0.79 9.18
CA ASP A 233 0.35 0.56 9.70
C ASP A 233 -1.10 1.07 9.46
N LEU A 234 -1.70 0.75 8.30
CA LEU A 234 -3.13 0.98 8.03
C LEU A 234 -4.02 0.22 9.02
N ALA A 235 -3.76 -1.07 9.22
CA ALA A 235 -4.55 -1.89 10.11
C ALA A 235 -4.46 -1.41 11.58
N GLU A 236 -3.29 -0.97 12.02
CA GLU A 236 -3.09 -0.38 13.34
C GLU A 236 -3.89 0.91 13.50
N PHE A 237 -3.85 1.81 12.50
CA PHE A 237 -4.66 3.03 12.50
C PHE A 237 -6.15 2.71 12.68
N PHE A 238 -6.71 1.79 11.88
CA PHE A 238 -8.14 1.44 11.97
C PHE A 238 -8.50 0.75 13.28
N ARG A 239 -7.63 -0.12 13.81
CA ARG A 239 -7.85 -0.78 15.11
C ARG A 239 -7.93 0.24 16.25
N ASN A 240 -7.13 1.31 16.18
CA ASN A 240 -7.10 2.35 17.20
C ASN A 240 -8.35 3.25 17.19
N LEU A 241 -9.09 3.31 16.07
CA LEU A 241 -10.37 4.03 16.00
C LEU A 241 -11.44 3.38 16.89
N GLY A 242 -11.50 2.04 16.93
CA GLY A 242 -12.43 1.30 17.78
C GLY A 242 -12.10 1.37 19.28
N SER A 243 -10.85 1.68 19.64
CA SER A 243 -10.38 1.70 21.03
C SER A 243 -10.48 3.06 21.71
N SER A 244 -10.75 4.13 20.96
CA SER A 244 -10.63 5.53 21.42
C SER A 244 -11.94 6.14 21.94
N ARG A 245 -13.04 5.39 22.02
CA ARG A 245 -14.29 5.84 22.69
C ARG A 245 -14.38 5.30 24.13
N PRO A 246 -14.61 6.15 25.15
CA PRO A 246 -14.97 5.67 26.48
C PRO A 246 -16.35 4.99 26.41
N ARG A 247 -16.46 3.82 27.06
CA ARG A 247 -17.72 3.08 27.24
C ARG A 247 -18.75 3.89 28.03
#